data_AF-A0A559KCT8-F1
#
_entry.id   AF-A0A559KCT8-F1
#
_cell.length_a   1.000
_cell.length_b   1.000
_cell.length_c   1.000
_cell.angle_alpha   90.00
_cell.angle_beta   90.00
_cell.angle_gamma   90.00
#
_symmetry.space_group_name_H-M   'P 1'
#
loop_
_entity.id
_entity.type
_entity.pdbx_description
1 polymer ?
#
loop_
_entity_poly.entity_id
_entity_poly.type
_entity_poly.pdbx_seq_one_letter_code
_entity_poly.pdbx_strand_id
1 'polypeptide(L)'
;MAIITDIYKDGSYWVETSLASKMIRYYEELGYVIPRKPNYEGKLIVPKGTKILVRIEHLLKSSNERVIKICDCCNKRILNQKYQNIIRHRKIDGLDRCVDCGKLKSGESNRTNAPYNKSLDYLFPNIAKEWHSTMNGAQKPKSTYAQSQQKAWFLCSNCGLPFELKVQIRTLYNVGCPFCSDSISYPEKFITSLLRQLNVQFEKEKIFKWSSGKRYDFYFKVNQVDVLLETHGLQHYEKGFANVGGRTLEQEIENDKMKKRLAEENEINKYIVIDCRYSDFNFIKNSLINSELAILFDLTDVDWNVCNEFSMKSIIKTTCELWNNGKTAKQIEKELLLNKSTVIRYLKYGHELRWCAYDPQKLKNQPKPVVQLNLDGTYINKYSSSVEAARQTNIHHQSIRDVCIGKYKHSGGYIWMYKDDYENEKDKIKTPEKIHITKSIVRLTLNGEYIDEFESQSKAARELNLQQSSRISNVCNGKGKSAHGYKWMFKNDYEKLKS
;
A
#
# COMPACT_ATOMS: atom_id res chain seq x y z
N MET A 1 14.43 -38.49 32.63
CA MET A 1 14.54 -38.39 34.10
C MET A 1 14.94 -36.97 34.45
N ALA A 2 13.99 -36.14 34.90
CA ALA A 2 14.20 -34.69 35.05
C ALA A 2 14.55 -34.24 36.48
N ILE A 3 14.72 -35.18 37.41
CA ILE A 3 15.08 -34.92 38.81
C ILE A 3 16.14 -35.94 39.21
N ILE A 4 17.26 -35.45 39.75
CA ILE A 4 18.39 -36.27 40.21
C ILE A 4 18.88 -35.76 41.57
N THR A 5 19.79 -36.50 42.19
CA THR A 5 20.55 -36.14 43.40
C THR A 5 22.01 -36.51 43.22
N ASP A 6 22.86 -36.19 44.20
CA ASP A 6 24.28 -36.55 44.17
C ASP A 6 24.56 -38.01 44.59
N ILE A 7 23.54 -38.75 45.02
CA ILE A 7 23.66 -40.16 45.42
C ILE A 7 23.04 -41.04 44.34
N TYR A 8 23.87 -41.72 43.56
CA TYR A 8 23.44 -42.67 42.52
C TYR A 8 23.92 -44.08 42.88
N LYS A 9 22.99 -45.03 43.01
CA LYS A 9 23.30 -46.44 43.30
C LYS A 9 22.19 -47.36 42.76
N ASP A 10 22.57 -48.58 42.39
CA ASP A 10 21.67 -49.63 41.90
C ASP A 10 20.78 -49.17 40.72
N GLY A 11 21.32 -48.32 39.84
CA GLY A 11 20.60 -47.79 38.68
C GLY A 11 19.65 -46.61 38.98
N SER A 12 19.53 -46.17 40.24
CA SER A 12 18.57 -45.13 40.68
C SER A 12 19.25 -43.99 41.44
N TYR A 13 18.58 -42.83 41.50
CA TYR A 13 18.99 -41.71 42.34
C TYR A 13 18.32 -41.76 43.71
N TRP A 14 19.07 -41.40 44.75
CA TRP A 14 18.67 -41.51 46.15
C TRP A 14 18.86 -40.21 46.92
N VAL A 15 18.07 -40.00 47.95
CA VAL A 15 18.12 -38.81 48.79
C VAL A 15 17.96 -39.19 50.25
N GLU A 16 18.75 -38.57 51.11
CA GLU A 16 18.58 -38.70 52.54
C GLU A 16 17.37 -37.86 52.96
N THR A 17 16.38 -38.48 53.62
CA THR A 17 15.19 -37.79 54.09
C THR A 17 14.96 -37.98 55.58
N SER A 18 14.51 -36.91 56.24
CA SER A 18 14.16 -36.97 57.66
C SER A 18 12.79 -37.62 57.86
N LEU A 19 12.75 -38.68 58.67
CA LEU A 19 11.57 -39.50 58.86
C LEU A 19 10.63 -38.88 59.91
N ALA A 20 9.53 -38.30 59.45
CA ALA A 20 8.43 -37.90 60.33
C ALA A 20 7.56 -39.12 60.68
N SER A 21 6.90 -39.12 61.85
CA SER A 21 6.10 -40.26 62.32
C SER A 21 5.05 -40.73 61.31
N LYS A 22 4.43 -39.79 60.59
CA LYS A 22 3.44 -40.05 59.53
C LYS A 22 4.00 -40.74 58.28
N MET A 23 5.32 -40.75 58.09
CA MET A 23 5.99 -41.30 56.91
C MET A 23 6.51 -42.72 57.13
N ILE A 24 6.62 -43.17 58.39
CA ILE A 24 7.22 -44.45 58.77
C ILE A 24 6.53 -45.60 58.03
N ARG A 25 5.21 -45.72 58.17
CA ARG A 25 4.40 -46.77 57.55
C ARG A 25 4.55 -46.79 56.02
N TYR A 26 4.53 -45.62 55.40
CA TYR A 26 4.67 -45.49 53.94
C TYR A 26 5.99 -46.06 53.42
N TYR A 27 7.11 -45.76 54.11
CA TYR A 27 8.40 -46.28 53.69
C TYR A 27 8.59 -47.76 54.06
N GLU A 28 8.01 -48.24 55.17
CA GLU A 28 8.00 -49.68 55.50
C GLU A 28 7.22 -50.50 54.47
N GLU A 29 6.06 -50.03 54.02
CA GLU A 29 5.26 -50.67 52.96
C GLU A 29 6.00 -50.72 51.61
N LEU A 30 6.89 -49.76 51.36
CA LEU A 30 7.78 -49.75 50.20
C LEU A 30 9.06 -50.59 50.39
N GLY A 31 9.19 -51.29 51.53
CA GLY A 31 10.30 -52.21 51.82
C GLY A 31 11.55 -51.56 52.41
N TYR A 32 11.49 -50.29 52.84
CA TYR A 32 12.63 -49.64 53.48
C TYR A 32 12.78 -50.08 54.94
N VAL A 33 14.02 -50.43 55.33
CA VAL A 33 14.35 -50.76 56.72
C VAL A 33 14.47 -49.47 57.54
N ILE A 34 13.62 -49.35 58.56
CA ILE A 34 13.60 -48.17 59.44
C ILE A 34 14.37 -48.47 60.74
N PRO A 35 15.41 -47.69 61.09
CA PRO A 35 16.13 -47.86 62.35
C PRO A 35 15.23 -47.65 63.57
N ARG A 36 15.28 -48.59 64.51
CA ARG A 36 14.52 -48.54 65.77
C ARG A 36 15.44 -48.80 66.96
N LYS A 37 15.14 -48.18 68.09
CA LYS A 37 15.85 -48.38 69.36
C LYS A 37 14.84 -48.58 70.50
N PRO A 38 15.14 -49.42 71.50
CA PRO A 38 14.27 -49.56 72.66
C PRO A 38 14.21 -48.24 73.44
N ASN A 39 13.02 -47.87 73.89
CA ASN A 39 12.84 -46.82 74.90
C ASN A 39 13.11 -47.39 76.31
N TYR A 40 12.92 -46.57 77.35
CA TYR A 40 13.10 -46.96 78.75
C TYR A 40 12.14 -48.08 79.21
N GLU A 41 11.07 -48.37 78.47
CA GLU A 41 10.12 -49.48 78.68
C GLU A 41 10.44 -50.71 77.80
N GLY A 42 11.54 -50.70 77.06
CA GLY A 42 11.92 -51.80 76.14
C GLY A 42 11.17 -51.81 74.79
N LYS A 43 10.26 -50.87 74.55
CA LYS A 43 9.50 -50.75 73.29
C LYS A 43 10.36 -50.14 72.19
N LEU A 44 10.40 -50.77 71.01
CA LEU A 44 11.12 -50.28 69.85
C LEU A 44 10.45 -49.02 69.25
N ILE A 45 11.12 -47.88 69.39
CA ILE A 45 10.71 -46.59 68.83
C ILE A 45 11.65 -46.11 67.73
N VAL A 46 11.16 -45.25 66.84
CA VAL A 46 11.99 -44.54 65.86
C VAL A 46 12.47 -43.22 66.50
N PRO A 47 13.78 -43.02 66.69
CA PRO A 47 14.29 -41.79 67.30
C PRO A 47 13.90 -40.52 66.52
N LYS A 48 13.65 -39.42 67.23
CA LYS A 48 13.42 -38.11 66.60
C LYS A 48 14.66 -37.69 65.80
N GLY A 49 14.45 -37.23 64.58
CA GLY A 49 15.55 -36.85 63.67
C GLY A 49 16.18 -38.03 62.92
N THR A 50 15.60 -39.23 63.02
CA THR A 50 16.03 -40.38 62.18
C THR A 50 15.97 -39.99 60.71
N LYS A 51 17.04 -40.30 59.99
CA LYS A 51 17.13 -40.14 58.55
C LYS A 51 17.28 -41.49 57.89
N ILE A 52 16.69 -41.62 56.70
CA ILE A 52 16.82 -42.82 55.87
C ILE A 52 17.16 -42.40 54.45
N LEU A 53 17.82 -43.29 53.73
CA LEU A 53 18.13 -43.10 52.32
C LEU A 53 17.03 -43.72 51.47
N VAL A 54 16.34 -42.91 50.66
CA VAL A 54 15.21 -43.35 49.82
C VAL A 54 15.43 -43.00 48.36
N ARG A 55 14.86 -43.78 47.44
CA ARG A 55 14.84 -43.47 46.01
C ARG A 55 14.03 -42.20 45.74
N ILE A 56 14.45 -41.40 44.77
CA ILE A 56 13.74 -40.17 44.38
C ILE A 56 12.30 -40.48 43.95
N GLU A 57 12.06 -41.56 43.20
CA GLU A 57 10.70 -41.95 42.80
C GLU A 57 9.78 -42.30 43.97
N HIS A 58 10.33 -42.66 45.13
CA HIS A 58 9.56 -43.01 46.33
C HIS A 58 9.35 -41.81 47.27
N LEU A 59 9.94 -40.64 46.98
CA LEU A 59 9.66 -39.44 47.77
C LEU A 59 8.18 -39.07 47.71
N LEU A 60 7.63 -38.73 48.87
CA LEU A 60 6.29 -38.16 48.95
C LEU A 60 6.21 -36.86 48.15
N LYS A 61 5.10 -36.64 47.44
CA LYS A 61 4.85 -35.43 46.63
C LYS A 61 4.98 -34.12 47.43
N SER A 62 4.74 -34.17 48.74
CA SER A 62 4.87 -33.04 49.67
C SER A 62 6.28 -32.90 50.29
N SER A 63 7.27 -33.63 49.80
CA SER A 63 8.62 -33.65 50.37
C SER A 63 9.33 -32.31 50.20
N ASN A 64 9.98 -31.84 51.28
CA ASN A 64 10.83 -30.67 51.28
C ASN A 64 12.29 -30.97 50.88
N GLU A 65 12.62 -32.23 50.58
CA GLU A 65 13.98 -32.60 50.24
C GLU A 65 14.49 -31.83 49.02
N ARG A 66 15.77 -31.49 49.08
CA ARG A 66 16.43 -30.71 48.04
C ARG A 66 17.04 -31.65 47.03
N VAL A 67 16.67 -31.44 45.76
CA VAL A 67 17.06 -32.25 44.62
C VAL A 67 17.59 -31.34 43.50
N ILE A 68 18.20 -31.95 42.50
CA ILE A 68 18.66 -31.27 41.30
C ILE A 68 17.62 -31.49 40.21
N LYS A 69 17.01 -30.41 39.72
CA LYS A 69 16.10 -30.46 38.57
C LYS A 69 16.90 -30.33 37.29
N ILE A 70 16.69 -31.24 36.34
CA ILE A 70 17.23 -31.18 35.00
C ILE A 70 16.16 -30.62 34.07
N CYS A 71 16.50 -29.60 33.29
CA CYS A 71 15.59 -29.09 32.27
C CYS A 71 15.47 -30.08 31.11
N ASP A 72 14.27 -30.59 30.82
CA ASP A 72 14.05 -31.51 29.69
C ASP A 72 14.28 -30.85 28.32
N CYS A 73 14.30 -29.51 28.25
CA CYS A 73 14.51 -28.79 26.98
C CYS A 73 15.98 -28.50 26.67
N CYS A 74 16.81 -28.26 27.69
CA CYS A 74 18.18 -27.77 27.49
C CYS A 74 19.22 -28.41 28.40
N ASN A 75 18.83 -29.45 29.15
CA ASN A 75 19.67 -30.19 30.10
C ASN A 75 20.32 -29.35 31.22
N LYS A 76 19.91 -28.08 31.38
CA LYS A 76 20.39 -27.21 32.47
C LYS A 76 20.10 -27.84 33.83
N ARG A 77 21.15 -28.04 34.64
CA ARG A 77 21.06 -28.48 36.04
C ARG A 77 20.66 -27.30 36.92
N ILE A 78 19.56 -27.43 37.64
CA ILE A 78 19.05 -26.44 38.58
C ILE A 78 19.15 -27.04 39.97
N LEU A 79 20.14 -26.58 40.74
CA LEU A 79 20.47 -27.12 42.04
C LEU A 79 19.48 -26.70 43.12
N ASN A 80 19.49 -27.42 44.24
CA ASN A 80 18.88 -27.01 45.49
C ASN A 80 17.35 -26.75 45.42
N GLN A 81 16.64 -27.49 44.55
CA GLN A 81 15.21 -27.33 44.34
C GLN A 81 14.43 -28.23 45.29
N LYS A 82 13.38 -27.70 45.95
CA LYS A 82 12.49 -28.53 46.78
C LYS A 82 11.67 -29.47 45.91
N TYR A 83 11.69 -30.77 46.21
CA TYR A 83 10.95 -31.79 45.45
C TYR A 83 9.48 -31.43 45.27
N GLN A 84 8.78 -31.04 46.34
CA GLN A 84 7.37 -30.64 46.27
C GLN A 84 7.08 -29.50 45.29
N ASN A 85 7.99 -28.53 45.15
CA ASN A 85 7.78 -27.39 44.26
C ASN A 85 7.88 -27.84 42.79
N ILE A 86 8.77 -28.78 42.49
CA ILE A 86 8.92 -29.34 41.15
C ILE A 86 7.64 -30.09 40.78
N ILE A 87 7.17 -30.99 41.65
CA ILE A 87 5.95 -31.78 41.41
C ILE A 87 4.71 -30.88 41.28
N ARG A 88 4.55 -29.89 42.17
CA ARG A 88 3.39 -28.98 42.15
C ARG A 88 3.33 -28.12 40.88
N HIS A 89 4.48 -27.72 40.34
CA HIS A 89 4.54 -26.84 39.17
C HIS A 89 4.75 -27.58 37.85
N ARG A 90 4.81 -28.92 37.87
CA ARG A 90 4.92 -29.73 36.67
C ARG A 90 3.68 -29.51 35.80
N LYS A 91 3.91 -29.18 34.53
CA LYS A 91 2.85 -28.89 33.56
C LYS A 91 2.16 -30.20 33.12
N ILE A 92 1.02 -30.07 32.45
CA ILE A 92 0.20 -31.21 32.01
C ILE A 92 0.95 -32.13 31.04
N ASP A 93 1.93 -31.59 30.31
CA ASP A 93 2.81 -32.34 29.41
C ASP A 93 3.89 -33.16 30.16
N GLY A 94 3.94 -33.07 31.49
CA GLY A 94 4.88 -33.82 32.32
C GLY A 94 6.32 -33.30 32.27
N LEU A 95 6.62 -32.26 31.49
CA LEU A 95 7.99 -31.78 31.27
C LEU A 95 8.43 -30.75 32.31
N ASP A 96 9.64 -30.95 32.81
CA ASP A 96 10.31 -30.14 33.80
C ASP A 96 11.26 -29.14 33.14
N ARG A 97 10.85 -27.86 33.12
CA ARG A 97 11.59 -26.80 32.43
C ARG A 97 12.34 -25.88 33.38
N CYS A 98 13.45 -25.32 32.92
CA CYS A 98 14.07 -24.16 33.55
C CYS A 98 13.24 -22.89 33.31
N VAL A 99 13.52 -21.82 34.05
CA VAL A 99 12.79 -20.54 33.92
C VAL A 99 12.84 -20.00 32.49
N ASP A 100 14.02 -20.06 31.85
CA ASP A 100 14.24 -19.53 30.51
C ASP A 100 13.43 -20.31 29.46
N CYS A 101 13.52 -21.64 29.48
CA CYS A 101 12.76 -22.53 28.60
C CYS A 101 11.24 -22.45 28.85
N GLY A 102 10.83 -22.28 30.11
CA GLY A 102 9.42 -22.07 30.48
C GLY A 102 8.87 -20.74 29.95
N LYS A 103 9.66 -19.65 30.04
CA LYS A 103 9.31 -18.35 29.46
C LYS A 103 9.23 -18.40 27.94
N LEU A 104 10.19 -19.06 27.28
CA LEU A 104 10.18 -19.24 25.83
C LEU A 104 8.91 -19.96 25.37
N LYS A 105 8.56 -21.09 26.00
CA LYS A 105 7.34 -21.84 25.66
C LYS A 105 6.05 -21.08 25.94
N SER A 106 5.98 -20.36 27.06
CA SER A 106 4.80 -19.53 27.39
C SER A 106 4.68 -18.32 26.45
N GLY A 107 5.81 -17.75 26.01
CA GLY A 107 5.87 -16.69 25.03
C GLY A 107 5.44 -17.16 23.63
N GLU A 108 5.83 -18.36 23.22
CA GLU A 108 5.34 -19.01 21.99
C GLU A 108 3.82 -19.19 22.03
N SER A 109 3.28 -19.77 23.10
CA SER A 109 1.83 -20.03 23.22
C SER A 109 0.99 -18.74 23.26
N ASN A 110 1.47 -17.70 23.94
CA ASN A 110 0.75 -16.43 24.04
C ASN A 110 0.72 -15.66 22.70
N ARG A 111 1.69 -15.89 21.81
CA ARG A 111 1.72 -15.22 20.50
C ARG A 111 0.76 -15.86 19.48
N THR A 112 0.39 -17.12 19.68
CA THR A 112 -0.38 -17.93 18.71
C THR A 112 -1.80 -18.31 19.16
N ASN A 113 -2.25 -17.79 20.31
CA ASN A 113 -3.59 -18.01 20.88
C ASN A 113 -4.31 -16.68 21.12
N ALA A 114 -4.42 -15.87 20.07
CA ALA A 114 -5.23 -14.66 20.11
C ALA A 114 -6.70 -15.01 20.33
N PRO A 115 -7.42 -14.31 21.23
CA PRO A 115 -8.88 -14.31 21.24
C PRO A 115 -9.41 -13.93 19.86
N TYR A 116 -10.50 -14.55 19.42
CA TYR A 116 -11.02 -14.37 18.06
C TYR A 116 -11.24 -12.89 17.71
N ASN A 117 -11.80 -12.08 18.62
CA ASN A 117 -12.04 -10.64 18.43
C ASN A 117 -10.76 -9.78 18.29
N LYS A 118 -9.58 -10.34 18.57
CA LYS A 118 -8.26 -9.71 18.37
C LYS A 118 -7.43 -10.40 17.30
N SER A 119 -8.01 -11.41 16.64
CA SER A 119 -7.32 -12.21 15.63
C SER A 119 -7.21 -11.48 14.29
N LEU A 120 -6.27 -11.92 13.45
CA LEU A 120 -6.09 -11.42 12.09
C LEU A 120 -7.35 -11.62 11.26
N ASP A 121 -8.01 -12.77 11.43
CA ASP A 121 -9.22 -13.14 10.70
C ASP A 121 -10.39 -12.19 10.97
N TYR A 122 -10.60 -11.83 12.25
CA TYR A 122 -11.69 -10.95 12.65
C TYR A 122 -11.45 -9.48 12.27
N LEU A 123 -10.23 -8.98 12.50
CA LEU A 123 -9.92 -7.56 12.30
C LEU A 123 -9.54 -7.21 10.85
N PHE A 124 -8.95 -8.15 10.11
CA PHE A 124 -8.45 -7.93 8.74
C PHE A 124 -8.77 -9.14 7.83
N PRO A 125 -10.06 -9.42 7.56
CA PRO A 125 -10.48 -10.63 6.84
C PRO A 125 -9.89 -10.72 5.42
N ASN A 126 -9.68 -9.59 4.75
CA ASN A 126 -9.06 -9.59 3.41
C ASN A 126 -7.58 -9.99 3.44
N ILE A 127 -6.84 -9.61 4.49
CA ILE A 127 -5.44 -10.01 4.69
C ILE A 127 -5.38 -11.48 5.15
N ALA A 128 -6.34 -11.92 5.97
CA ALA A 128 -6.42 -13.31 6.40
C ALA A 128 -6.59 -14.29 5.23
N LYS A 129 -7.28 -13.89 4.15
CA LYS A 129 -7.39 -14.68 2.90
C LYS A 129 -6.05 -14.89 2.19
N GLU A 130 -5.10 -13.97 2.39
CA GLU A 130 -3.75 -14.13 1.86
C GLU A 130 -2.89 -15.05 2.72
N TRP A 131 -3.40 -15.63 3.82
CA TRP A 131 -2.57 -16.50 4.66
C TRP A 131 -2.13 -17.77 3.91
N HIS A 132 -0.83 -18.05 3.92
CA HIS A 132 -0.33 -19.28 3.30
C HIS A 132 -0.74 -20.50 4.13
N SER A 133 -1.42 -21.46 3.50
CA SER A 133 -2.06 -22.60 4.19
C SER A 133 -1.06 -23.59 4.81
N THR A 134 0.07 -23.86 4.15
CA THR A 134 1.04 -24.87 4.60
C THR A 134 2.31 -24.31 5.24
N MET A 135 2.85 -23.19 4.76
CA MET A 135 4.13 -22.63 5.23
C MET A 135 4.11 -22.04 6.65
N ASN A 136 2.93 -21.80 7.22
CA ASN A 136 2.78 -21.32 8.59
C ASN A 136 2.64 -22.44 9.64
N GLY A 137 2.79 -23.71 9.21
CA GLY A 137 2.63 -24.87 10.08
C GLY A 137 1.26 -24.90 10.75
N ALA A 138 1.22 -25.00 12.08
CA ALA A 138 -0.02 -25.06 12.84
C ALA A 138 -0.71 -23.69 13.07
N GLN A 139 -0.05 -22.57 12.72
CA GLN A 139 -0.59 -21.24 12.97
C GLN A 139 -1.74 -20.91 12.01
N LYS A 140 -2.81 -20.34 12.55
CA LYS A 140 -4.03 -20.00 11.80
C LYS A 140 -4.39 -18.52 12.00
N PRO A 141 -4.91 -17.83 10.97
CA PRO A 141 -5.33 -16.43 11.10
C PRO A 141 -6.26 -16.16 12.27
N LYS A 142 -7.19 -17.10 12.54
CA LYS A 142 -8.18 -17.02 13.63
C LYS A 142 -7.59 -17.07 15.04
N SER A 143 -6.33 -17.49 15.19
CA SER A 143 -5.63 -17.55 16.47
C SER A 143 -4.34 -16.71 16.48
N THR A 144 -4.05 -15.98 15.41
CA THR A 144 -2.89 -15.07 15.33
C THR A 144 -3.34 -13.64 15.61
N TYR A 145 -2.66 -12.93 16.51
CA TYR A 145 -2.97 -11.52 16.79
C TYR A 145 -2.74 -10.66 15.53
N ALA A 146 -3.68 -9.78 15.21
CA ALA A 146 -3.60 -8.93 14.02
C ALA A 146 -2.40 -7.97 13.99
N GLN A 147 -1.85 -7.63 15.16
CA GLN A 147 -0.66 -6.77 15.30
C GLN A 147 0.55 -7.56 15.80
N SER A 148 0.61 -8.87 15.53
CA SER A 148 1.74 -9.69 15.95
C SER A 148 3.05 -9.24 15.27
N GLN A 149 4.12 -9.20 16.05
CA GLN A 149 5.49 -8.97 15.57
C GLN A 149 6.11 -10.23 14.96
N GLN A 150 5.41 -11.37 15.03
CA GLN A 150 5.86 -12.61 14.40
C GLN A 150 5.79 -12.50 12.88
N LYS A 151 6.74 -13.18 12.23
CA LYS A 151 6.69 -13.39 10.79
C LYS A 151 5.67 -14.46 10.44
N ALA A 152 4.99 -14.27 9.33
CA ALA A 152 4.06 -15.22 8.73
C ALA A 152 4.22 -15.18 7.21
N TRP A 153 3.94 -16.32 6.59
CA TRP A 153 3.87 -16.48 5.15
C TRP A 153 2.49 -16.10 4.62
N PHE A 154 2.48 -15.21 3.64
CA PHE A 154 1.30 -14.80 2.88
C PHE A 154 1.45 -15.28 1.43
N LEU A 155 0.33 -15.48 0.75
CA LEU A 155 0.22 -15.80 -0.66
C LEU A 155 -0.36 -14.58 -1.38
N CYS A 156 0.39 -14.01 -2.30
CA CYS A 156 -0.05 -12.79 -2.98
C CYS A 156 -1.24 -13.08 -3.90
N SER A 157 -2.36 -12.40 -3.69
CA SER A 157 -3.55 -12.50 -4.56
C SER A 157 -3.31 -12.07 -6.00
N ASN A 158 -2.28 -11.25 -6.27
CA ASN A 158 -2.00 -10.72 -7.60
C ASN A 158 -1.11 -11.65 -8.43
N CYS A 159 0.02 -12.08 -7.85
CA CYS A 159 1.03 -12.88 -8.56
C CYS A 159 1.13 -14.34 -8.11
N GLY A 160 0.37 -14.73 -7.09
CA GLY A 160 0.36 -16.11 -6.56
C GLY A 160 1.64 -16.51 -5.82
N LEU A 161 2.57 -15.59 -5.59
CA LEU A 161 3.84 -15.90 -4.93
C LEU A 161 3.71 -15.89 -3.40
N PRO A 162 4.33 -16.86 -2.70
CA PRO A 162 4.47 -16.80 -1.25
C PRO A 162 5.50 -15.73 -0.87
N PHE A 163 5.23 -14.98 0.20
CA PHE A 163 6.16 -14.00 0.77
C PHE A 163 6.02 -13.94 2.29
N GLU A 164 7.14 -13.69 2.98
CA GLU A 164 7.18 -13.65 4.44
C GLU A 164 7.28 -12.20 4.94
N LEU A 165 6.37 -11.78 5.82
CA LEU A 165 6.43 -10.49 6.52
C LEU A 165 5.96 -10.63 7.97
N LYS A 166 6.28 -9.64 8.81
CA LYS A 166 5.63 -9.53 10.13
C LYS A 166 4.14 -9.25 9.95
N VAL A 167 3.29 -9.91 10.73
CA VAL A 167 1.82 -9.75 10.64
C VAL A 167 1.40 -8.28 10.79
N GLN A 168 1.95 -7.58 11.78
CA GLN A 168 1.67 -6.16 11.98
C GLN A 168 2.04 -5.27 10.77
N ILE A 169 3.07 -5.67 10.00
CA ILE A 169 3.56 -4.87 8.88
C ILE A 169 2.58 -4.99 7.72
N ARG A 170 2.04 -6.20 7.51
CA ARG A 170 0.97 -6.46 6.55
C ARG A 170 -0.33 -5.75 6.95
N THR A 171 -0.67 -5.67 8.24
CA THR A 171 -1.94 -5.08 8.70
C THR A 171 -1.92 -3.56 8.90
N LEU A 172 -0.97 -3.00 9.67
CA LEU A 172 -0.97 -1.58 10.04
C LEU A 172 -0.47 -0.66 8.92
N TYR A 173 0.51 -1.12 8.14
CA TYR A 173 1.13 -0.33 7.07
C TYR A 173 0.73 -0.79 5.68
N ASN A 174 -0.02 -1.89 5.58
CA ASN A 174 -0.46 -2.49 4.32
C ASN A 174 0.68 -2.69 3.30
N VAL A 175 1.88 -3.08 3.78
CA VAL A 175 3.03 -3.34 2.91
C VAL A 175 2.68 -4.47 1.95
N GLY A 176 2.75 -4.20 0.65
CA GLY A 176 2.38 -5.12 -0.42
C GLY A 176 3.37 -6.27 -0.64
N CYS A 177 3.09 -7.09 -1.64
CA CYS A 177 3.97 -8.19 -2.05
C CYS A 177 5.35 -7.66 -2.51
N PRO A 178 6.48 -8.19 -1.99
CA PRO A 178 7.83 -7.75 -2.33
C PRO A 178 8.31 -8.19 -3.73
N PHE A 179 7.43 -8.82 -4.51
CA PHE A 179 7.70 -9.26 -5.87
C PHE A 179 6.91 -8.48 -6.93
N CYS A 180 5.62 -8.18 -6.68
CA CYS A 180 4.75 -7.57 -7.69
C CYS A 180 4.08 -6.26 -7.26
N SER A 181 4.33 -5.75 -6.05
CA SER A 181 3.73 -4.49 -5.61
C SER A 181 4.15 -3.32 -6.51
N ASP A 182 3.31 -2.29 -6.57
CA ASP A 182 3.58 -1.11 -7.40
C ASP A 182 4.71 -0.21 -6.87
N SER A 183 5.24 -0.52 -5.68
CA SER A 183 6.45 0.08 -5.12
C SER A 183 7.75 -0.50 -5.71
N ILE A 184 7.66 -1.59 -6.47
CA ILE A 184 8.81 -2.24 -7.11
C ILE A 184 8.92 -1.72 -8.54
N SER A 185 10.15 -1.44 -8.96
CA SER A 185 10.43 -0.94 -10.30
C SER A 185 10.07 -1.98 -11.37
N TYR A 186 9.70 -1.51 -12.56
CA TYR A 186 9.40 -2.40 -13.69
C TYR A 186 10.58 -3.36 -14.01
N PRO A 187 11.85 -2.90 -14.08
CA PRO A 187 13.00 -3.79 -14.29
C PRO A 187 13.16 -4.88 -13.23
N GLU A 188 13.02 -4.55 -11.95
CA GLU A 188 13.14 -5.56 -10.89
C GLU A 188 12.05 -6.63 -10.99
N LYS A 189 10.80 -6.25 -11.30
CA LYS A 189 9.74 -7.24 -11.51
C LYS A 189 10.07 -8.13 -12.72
N PHE A 190 10.64 -7.54 -13.76
CA PHE A 190 11.00 -8.24 -15.00
C PHE A 190 12.05 -9.31 -14.72
N ILE A 191 13.12 -8.93 -14.01
CA ILE A 191 14.18 -9.85 -13.60
C ILE A 191 13.69 -10.87 -12.57
N THR A 192 12.80 -10.49 -11.66
CA THR A 192 12.15 -11.44 -10.73
C THR A 192 11.42 -12.54 -11.51
N SER A 193 10.66 -12.19 -12.55
CA SER A 193 9.97 -13.17 -13.40
C SER A 193 10.97 -14.02 -14.18
N LEU A 194 12.02 -13.41 -14.75
CA LEU A 194 13.08 -14.09 -15.48
C LEU A 194 13.78 -15.15 -14.61
N LEU A 195 14.33 -14.76 -13.46
CA LEU A 195 15.07 -15.67 -12.58
C LEU A 195 14.20 -16.83 -12.09
N ARG A 196 12.89 -16.61 -11.95
CA ARG A 196 11.95 -17.68 -11.63
C ARG A 196 11.72 -18.66 -12.77
N GLN A 197 11.61 -18.18 -14.02
CA GLN A 197 11.51 -19.06 -15.19
C GLN A 197 12.78 -19.91 -15.32
N LEU A 198 13.94 -19.35 -14.96
CA LEU A 198 15.22 -20.05 -14.89
C LEU A 198 15.38 -20.95 -13.65
N ASN A 199 14.35 -21.06 -12.79
CA ASN A 199 14.34 -21.84 -11.55
C ASN A 199 15.49 -21.50 -10.57
N VAL A 200 15.88 -20.23 -10.52
CA VAL A 200 16.94 -19.72 -9.65
C VAL A 200 16.34 -19.29 -8.32
N GLN A 201 16.93 -19.75 -7.21
CA GLN A 201 16.63 -19.20 -5.88
C GLN A 201 17.48 -17.94 -5.67
N PHE A 202 16.82 -16.83 -5.36
CA PHE A 202 17.47 -15.53 -5.21
C PHE A 202 16.94 -14.75 -3.99
N GLU A 203 17.77 -13.85 -3.50
CA GLU A 203 17.42 -12.86 -2.48
C GLU A 203 17.37 -11.47 -3.12
N LYS A 204 16.27 -10.75 -2.89
CA LYS A 204 16.12 -9.35 -3.30
C LYS A 204 16.65 -8.41 -2.23
N GLU A 205 17.08 -7.22 -2.65
CA GLU A 205 17.48 -6.14 -1.75
C GLU A 205 18.51 -6.59 -0.70
N LYS A 206 19.45 -7.45 -1.12
CA LYS A 206 20.40 -8.12 -0.22
C LYS A 206 21.34 -7.09 0.41
N ILE A 207 21.50 -7.17 1.73
CA ILE A 207 22.50 -6.39 2.48
C ILE A 207 23.44 -7.38 3.14
N PHE A 208 24.74 -7.25 2.85
CA PHE A 208 25.77 -8.08 3.49
C PHE A 208 26.36 -7.36 4.71
N LYS A 209 26.89 -8.14 5.66
CA LYS A 209 27.56 -7.57 6.84
C LYS A 209 28.75 -6.69 6.45
N TRP A 210 29.50 -7.09 5.42
CA TRP A 210 30.66 -6.36 4.90
C TRP A 210 30.29 -5.15 4.04
N SER A 211 29.03 -5.05 3.58
CA SER A 211 28.62 -4.02 2.62
C SER A 211 28.39 -2.64 3.25
N SER A 212 28.62 -2.47 4.56
CA SER A 212 28.36 -1.21 5.26
C SER A 212 26.93 -0.67 5.04
N GLY A 213 25.94 -1.57 4.99
CA GLY A 213 24.53 -1.23 4.77
C GLY A 213 24.14 -0.98 3.32
N LYS A 214 25.04 -1.18 2.35
CA LYS A 214 24.70 -1.08 0.92
C LYS A 214 23.80 -2.25 0.51
N ARG A 215 22.80 -1.93 -0.28
CA ARG A 215 21.79 -2.86 -0.80
C ARG A 215 22.12 -3.23 -2.23
N TYR A 216 21.98 -4.51 -2.56
CA TYR A 216 22.10 -5.04 -3.91
C TYR A 216 20.75 -5.56 -4.39
N ASP A 217 20.37 -5.31 -5.64
CA ASP A 217 19.02 -5.60 -6.13
C ASP A 217 18.71 -7.09 -6.09
N PHE A 218 19.63 -7.93 -6.58
CA PHE A 218 19.51 -9.39 -6.57
C PHE A 218 20.83 -10.05 -6.18
N TYR A 219 20.71 -11.11 -5.38
CA TYR A 219 21.78 -12.02 -5.03
C TYR A 219 21.34 -13.46 -5.25
N PHE A 220 22.15 -14.27 -5.92
CA PHE A 220 21.88 -15.69 -6.11
C PHE A 220 23.16 -16.49 -6.37
N LYS A 221 23.05 -17.81 -6.30
CA LYS A 221 24.15 -18.74 -6.60
C LYS A 221 23.82 -19.58 -7.82
N VAL A 222 24.77 -19.68 -8.75
CA VAL A 222 24.69 -20.57 -9.92
C VAL A 222 25.97 -21.37 -9.99
N ASN A 223 25.89 -22.70 -9.98
CA ASN A 223 27.08 -23.57 -10.05
C ASN A 223 28.17 -23.21 -9.02
N GLN A 224 27.77 -22.91 -7.78
CA GLN A 224 28.63 -22.45 -6.68
C GLN A 224 29.28 -21.07 -6.88
N VAL A 225 28.93 -20.35 -7.94
CA VAL A 225 29.36 -18.96 -8.17
C VAL A 225 28.34 -18.01 -7.56
N ASP A 226 28.84 -17.10 -6.71
CA ASP A 226 28.07 -15.99 -6.15
C ASP A 226 27.88 -14.88 -7.20
N VAL A 227 26.61 -14.52 -7.44
CA VAL A 227 26.23 -13.49 -8.42
C VAL A 227 25.48 -12.37 -7.74
N LEU A 228 25.95 -11.14 -7.93
CA LEU A 228 25.19 -9.91 -7.65
C LEU A 228 24.73 -9.30 -8.96
N LEU A 229 23.45 -8.96 -9.04
CA LEU A 229 22.85 -8.34 -10.20
C LEU A 229 22.16 -7.03 -9.80
N GLU A 230 22.49 -5.96 -10.53
CA GLU A 230 21.97 -4.61 -10.34
C GLU A 230 21.18 -4.13 -11.56
N THR A 231 20.15 -3.33 -11.30
CA THR A 231 19.27 -2.74 -12.32
C THR A 231 19.45 -1.23 -12.38
N HIS A 232 20.20 -0.75 -13.36
CA HIS A 232 20.51 0.68 -13.44
C HIS A 232 19.46 1.42 -14.27
N GLY A 233 18.66 2.25 -13.61
CA GLY A 233 17.71 3.16 -14.27
C GLY A 233 18.38 4.42 -14.84
N LEU A 234 17.57 5.32 -15.45
CA LEU A 234 18.07 6.56 -16.10
C LEU A 234 18.93 7.43 -15.18
N GLN A 235 18.67 7.38 -13.87
CA GLN A 235 19.38 8.14 -12.85
C GLN A 235 20.87 7.82 -12.75
N HIS A 236 21.32 6.68 -13.28
CA HIS A 236 22.74 6.31 -13.37
C HIS A 236 23.45 6.90 -14.61
N TYR A 237 22.70 7.42 -15.58
CA TYR A 237 23.21 7.83 -16.89
C TYR A 237 23.05 9.34 -17.17
N GLU A 238 22.08 10.00 -16.52
CA GLU A 238 21.80 11.42 -16.71
C GLU A 238 21.64 12.15 -15.37
N LYS A 239 21.82 13.49 -15.37
CA LYS A 239 21.64 14.31 -14.16
C LYS A 239 20.22 14.12 -13.60
N GLY A 240 20.13 13.42 -12.48
CA GLY A 240 18.87 13.11 -11.80
C GLY A 240 18.26 14.30 -11.04
N PHE A 241 17.36 13.98 -10.10
CA PHE A 241 16.59 14.91 -9.27
C PHE A 241 17.43 15.65 -8.19
N ALA A 242 18.65 16.09 -8.51
CA ALA A 242 19.51 16.84 -7.59
C ALA A 242 18.78 18.08 -7.02
N ASN A 243 17.91 18.70 -7.83
CA ASN A 243 17.09 19.85 -7.45
C ASN A 243 15.98 19.53 -6.41
N VAL A 244 15.75 18.26 -6.09
CA VAL A 244 14.71 17.79 -5.15
C VAL A 244 15.32 16.99 -3.98
N GLY A 245 16.64 17.11 -3.77
CA GLY A 245 17.35 16.46 -2.66
C GLY A 245 17.79 15.01 -2.93
N GLY A 246 17.74 14.55 -4.18
CA GLY A 246 18.36 13.28 -4.59
C GLY A 246 19.88 13.38 -4.73
N ARG A 247 20.57 12.23 -4.77
CA ARG A 247 22.03 12.19 -5.03
C ARG A 247 22.36 12.79 -6.40
N THR A 248 23.55 13.38 -6.51
CA THR A 248 24.07 13.84 -7.80
C THR A 248 24.52 12.65 -8.65
N LEU A 249 24.66 12.87 -9.97
CA LEU A 249 25.16 11.84 -10.88
C LEU A 249 26.55 11.34 -10.46
N GLU A 250 27.43 12.25 -10.02
CA GLU A 250 28.77 11.91 -9.54
C GLU A 250 28.71 11.04 -8.27
N GLN A 251 27.76 11.34 -7.37
CA GLN A 251 27.56 10.55 -6.15
C GLN A 251 27.01 9.15 -6.45
N GLU A 252 26.12 9.00 -7.43
CA GLU A 252 25.65 7.66 -7.85
C GLU A 252 26.76 6.87 -8.53
N ILE A 253 27.54 7.49 -9.41
CA ILE A 253 28.72 6.85 -10.04
C ILE A 253 29.72 6.38 -8.99
N GLU A 254 30.02 7.20 -7.98
CA GLU A 254 30.94 6.82 -6.90
C GLU A 254 30.35 5.70 -6.03
N ASN A 255 29.05 5.75 -5.76
CA ASN A 255 28.35 4.70 -5.02
C ASN A 255 28.36 3.35 -5.77
N ASP A 256 28.16 3.34 -7.08
CA ASP A 256 28.20 2.13 -7.90
C ASP A 256 29.61 1.52 -7.96
N LYS A 257 30.64 2.37 -8.13
CA LYS A 257 32.05 1.95 -8.06
C LYS A 257 32.38 1.33 -6.70
N MET A 258 31.90 1.94 -5.62
CA MET A 258 32.09 1.43 -4.26
C MET A 258 31.40 0.08 -4.06
N LYS A 259 30.14 -0.09 -4.52
CA LYS A 259 29.42 -1.36 -4.45
C LYS A 259 30.16 -2.48 -5.19
N LYS A 260 30.63 -2.19 -6.41
CA LYS A 260 31.41 -3.15 -7.19
C LYS A 260 32.72 -3.53 -6.49
N ARG A 261 33.48 -2.55 -5.99
CA ARG A 261 34.73 -2.80 -5.26
C ARG A 261 34.51 -3.66 -4.02
N LEU A 262 33.48 -3.35 -3.22
CA LEU A 262 33.16 -4.14 -2.02
C LEU A 262 32.80 -5.58 -2.36
N ALA A 263 32.09 -5.81 -3.47
CA ALA A 263 31.78 -7.15 -3.94
C ALA A 263 33.06 -7.93 -4.32
N GLU A 264 33.96 -7.29 -5.08
CA GLU A 264 35.25 -7.88 -5.49
C GLU A 264 36.15 -8.21 -4.29
N GLU A 265 36.27 -7.30 -3.32
CA GLU A 265 37.06 -7.49 -2.09
C GLU A 265 36.53 -8.62 -1.19
N ASN A 266 35.27 -9.02 -1.35
CA ASN A 266 34.61 -10.06 -0.55
C ASN A 266 34.30 -11.32 -1.38
N GLU A 267 35.11 -11.58 -2.41
CA GLU A 267 35.09 -12.81 -3.22
C GLU A 267 33.74 -13.08 -3.90
N ILE A 268 33.00 -12.03 -4.29
CA ILE A 268 31.84 -12.17 -5.17
C ILE A 268 32.35 -12.14 -6.62
N ASN A 269 32.44 -13.31 -7.23
CA ASN A 269 33.08 -13.49 -8.53
C ASN A 269 32.30 -12.88 -9.72
N LYS A 270 31.00 -12.58 -9.56
CA LYS A 270 30.17 -12.05 -10.64
C LYS A 270 29.31 -10.88 -10.19
N TYR A 271 29.67 -9.68 -10.66
CA TYR A 271 28.91 -8.44 -10.48
C TYR A 271 28.36 -7.98 -11.83
N ILE A 272 27.07 -8.18 -12.06
CA ILE A 272 26.40 -7.92 -13.34
C ILE A 272 25.51 -6.69 -13.22
N VAL A 273 25.65 -5.74 -14.14
CA VAL A 273 24.80 -4.56 -14.22
C VAL A 273 23.94 -4.67 -15.48
N ILE A 274 22.62 -4.58 -15.33
CA ILE A 274 21.68 -4.54 -16.43
C ILE A 274 21.25 -3.10 -16.69
N ASP A 275 21.49 -2.62 -17.91
CA ASP A 275 21.03 -1.30 -18.35
C ASP A 275 19.50 -1.30 -18.48
N CYS A 276 18.86 -0.57 -17.58
CA CYS A 276 17.42 -0.42 -17.47
C CYS A 276 17.02 1.06 -17.57
N ARG A 277 17.81 1.89 -18.28
CA ARG A 277 17.56 3.34 -18.38
C ARG A 277 16.15 3.67 -18.87
N TYR A 278 15.57 2.80 -19.70
CA TYR A 278 14.17 2.88 -20.12
C TYR A 278 13.40 1.69 -19.57
N SER A 279 12.28 1.96 -18.88
CA SER A 279 11.31 0.94 -18.47
C SER A 279 10.46 0.49 -19.67
N ASP A 280 11.13 -0.03 -20.69
CA ASP A 280 10.56 -0.53 -21.94
C ASP A 280 10.83 -2.03 -22.08
N PHE A 281 9.84 -2.76 -22.60
CA PHE A 281 9.90 -4.20 -22.76
C PHE A 281 11.07 -4.67 -23.63
N ASN A 282 11.19 -4.12 -24.85
CA ASN A 282 12.21 -4.56 -25.79
C ASN A 282 13.59 -4.09 -25.36
N PHE A 283 13.67 -2.90 -24.77
CA PHE A 283 14.93 -2.37 -24.25
C PHE A 283 15.53 -3.29 -23.19
N ILE A 284 14.77 -3.61 -22.14
CA ILE A 284 15.26 -4.47 -21.04
C ILE A 284 15.56 -5.88 -21.52
N LYS A 285 14.71 -6.45 -22.38
CA LYS A 285 14.96 -7.75 -23.01
C LYS A 285 16.32 -7.77 -23.72
N ASN A 286 16.59 -6.77 -24.55
CA ASN A 286 17.84 -6.67 -25.29
C ASN A 286 19.03 -6.44 -24.35
N SER A 287 18.89 -5.63 -23.30
CA SER A 287 19.94 -5.44 -22.28
C SER A 287 20.31 -6.76 -21.60
N LEU A 288 19.32 -7.61 -21.27
CA LEU A 288 19.54 -8.91 -20.64
C LEU A 288 20.24 -9.89 -21.58
N ILE A 289 19.76 -10.01 -22.83
CA ILE A 289 20.35 -10.90 -23.85
C ILE A 289 21.81 -10.55 -24.13
N ASN A 290 22.15 -9.26 -24.10
CA ASN A 290 23.51 -8.78 -24.36
C ASN A 290 24.38 -8.64 -23.10
N SER A 291 23.92 -9.13 -21.94
CA SER A 291 24.66 -9.05 -20.67
C SER A 291 25.41 -10.34 -20.35
N GLU A 292 26.31 -10.28 -19.35
CA GLU A 292 26.95 -11.47 -18.80
C GLU A 292 25.96 -12.50 -18.23
N LEU A 293 24.71 -12.11 -17.95
CA LEU A 293 23.68 -13.04 -17.51
C LEU A 293 23.38 -14.11 -18.57
N ALA A 294 23.43 -13.75 -19.85
CA ALA A 294 23.22 -14.68 -20.97
C ALA A 294 24.36 -15.70 -21.13
N ILE A 295 25.51 -15.47 -20.48
CA ILE A 295 26.60 -16.44 -20.40
C ILE A 295 26.32 -17.47 -19.30
N LEU A 296 25.62 -17.06 -18.23
CA LEU A 296 25.31 -17.91 -17.08
C LEU A 296 24.07 -18.80 -17.30
N PHE A 297 23.18 -18.41 -18.19
CA PHE A 297 21.90 -19.08 -18.42
C PHE A 297 21.58 -19.17 -19.91
N ASP A 298 20.97 -20.28 -20.29
CA ASP A 298 20.25 -20.36 -21.57
C ASP A 298 18.95 -19.55 -21.46
N LEU A 299 18.84 -18.49 -22.26
CA LEU A 299 17.69 -17.59 -22.27
C LEU A 299 16.70 -17.91 -23.41
N THR A 300 16.94 -18.96 -24.19
CA THR A 300 16.10 -19.32 -25.34
C THR A 300 14.70 -19.79 -24.93
N ASP A 301 14.60 -20.50 -23.80
CA ASP A 301 13.35 -21.03 -23.25
C ASP A 301 12.56 -20.01 -22.41
N VAL A 302 13.06 -18.77 -22.28
CA VAL A 302 12.39 -17.73 -21.50
C VAL A 302 11.20 -17.16 -22.26
N ASP A 303 10.02 -17.19 -21.64
CA ASP A 303 8.85 -16.43 -22.10
C ASP A 303 8.94 -14.98 -21.62
N TRP A 304 9.44 -14.14 -22.52
CA TRP A 304 9.59 -12.69 -22.30
C TRP A 304 8.25 -11.97 -22.10
N ASN A 305 7.14 -12.48 -22.67
CA ASN A 305 5.83 -11.87 -22.47
C ASN A 305 5.33 -12.11 -21.05
N VAL A 306 5.60 -13.28 -20.47
CA VAL A 306 5.33 -13.56 -19.05
C VAL A 306 6.14 -12.62 -18.15
N CYS A 307 7.39 -12.30 -18.50
CA CYS A 307 8.18 -11.28 -17.79
C CYS A 307 7.53 -9.90 -17.86
N ASN A 308 7.13 -9.46 -19.05
CA ASN A 308 6.46 -8.17 -19.24
C ASN A 308 5.15 -8.10 -18.44
N GLU A 309 4.30 -9.11 -18.56
CA GLU A 309 3.00 -9.20 -17.88
C GLU A 309 3.14 -9.14 -16.36
N PHE A 310 4.08 -9.92 -15.79
CA PHE A 310 4.37 -9.90 -14.36
C PHE A 310 4.85 -8.53 -13.86
N SER A 311 5.51 -7.77 -14.75
CA SER A 311 6.09 -6.47 -14.45
C SER A 311 5.10 -5.31 -14.55
N MET A 312 3.95 -5.56 -15.18
CA MET A 312 2.87 -4.60 -15.20
C MET A 312 2.36 -4.29 -13.80
N LYS A 313 1.95 -3.04 -13.60
CA LYS A 313 1.43 -2.59 -12.32
C LYS A 313 0.10 -3.27 -12.01
N SER A 314 -0.12 -3.62 -10.75
CA SER A 314 -1.38 -4.21 -10.29
C SER A 314 -2.58 -3.32 -10.61
N ILE A 315 -2.38 -2.01 -10.56
CA ILE A 315 -3.40 -1.02 -10.92
C ILE A 315 -3.85 -1.09 -12.39
N ILE A 316 -3.03 -1.64 -13.31
CA ILE A 316 -3.43 -1.88 -14.71
C ILE A 316 -4.50 -2.97 -14.74
N LYS A 317 -4.27 -4.06 -14.00
CA LYS A 317 -5.24 -5.16 -13.89
C LYS A 317 -6.55 -4.69 -13.28
N THR A 318 -6.50 -3.94 -12.17
CA THR A 318 -7.70 -3.33 -11.58
C THR A 318 -8.39 -2.37 -12.54
N THR A 319 -7.63 -1.56 -13.29
CA THR A 319 -8.19 -0.68 -14.34
C THR A 319 -8.94 -1.48 -15.41
N CYS A 320 -8.38 -2.61 -15.85
CA CYS A 320 -8.99 -3.51 -16.83
C CYS A 320 -10.25 -4.19 -16.29
N GLU A 321 -10.23 -4.67 -15.05
CA GLU A 321 -11.37 -5.29 -14.37
C GLU A 321 -12.54 -4.30 -14.24
N LEU A 322 -12.27 -3.07 -13.79
CA LEU A 322 -13.28 -2.02 -13.70
C LEU A 322 -13.89 -1.69 -15.07
N TRP A 323 -13.07 -1.66 -16.12
CA TRP A 323 -13.55 -1.45 -17.49
C TRP A 323 -14.45 -2.60 -17.98
N ASN A 324 -14.03 -3.85 -17.78
CA ASN A 324 -14.83 -5.02 -18.15
C ASN A 324 -16.16 -5.09 -17.38
N ASN A 325 -16.19 -4.56 -16.15
CA ASN A 325 -17.41 -4.38 -15.35
C ASN A 325 -18.28 -3.19 -15.81
N GLY A 326 -18.00 -2.62 -16.97
CA GLY A 326 -18.81 -1.57 -17.61
C GLY A 326 -18.51 -0.15 -17.14
N LYS A 327 -17.47 0.07 -16.33
CA LYS A 327 -17.10 1.44 -15.93
C LYS A 327 -16.45 2.20 -17.08
N THR A 328 -16.80 3.47 -17.20
CA THR A 328 -16.16 4.41 -18.13
C THR A 328 -14.79 4.84 -17.62
N ALA A 329 -13.92 5.31 -18.53
CA ALA A 329 -12.60 5.82 -18.15
C ALA A 329 -12.67 6.96 -17.11
N LYS A 330 -13.73 7.80 -17.14
CA LYS A 330 -13.95 8.90 -16.18
C LYS A 330 -14.35 8.38 -14.78
N GLN A 331 -15.08 7.27 -14.71
CA GLN A 331 -15.41 6.63 -13.43
C GLN A 331 -14.15 5.97 -12.83
N ILE A 332 -13.37 5.27 -13.66
CA ILE A 332 -12.11 4.64 -13.24
C ILE A 332 -11.11 5.69 -12.75
N GLU A 333 -11.01 6.82 -13.44
CA GLU A 333 -10.20 7.99 -13.05
C GLU A 333 -10.49 8.43 -11.61
N LYS A 334 -11.78 8.65 -11.29
CA LYS A 334 -12.21 9.09 -9.95
C LYS A 334 -11.99 8.02 -8.88
N GLU A 335 -12.20 6.76 -9.22
CA GLU A 335 -12.12 5.64 -8.27
C GLU A 335 -10.69 5.26 -7.90
N LEU A 336 -9.78 5.31 -8.88
CA LEU A 336 -8.37 4.99 -8.68
C LEU A 336 -7.52 6.24 -8.39
N LEU A 337 -8.13 7.43 -8.37
CA LEU A 337 -7.45 8.72 -8.21
C LEU A 337 -6.27 8.90 -9.20
N LEU A 338 -6.48 8.46 -10.43
CA LEU A 338 -5.50 8.54 -11.51
C LEU A 338 -5.84 9.68 -12.46
N ASN A 339 -4.87 10.13 -13.26
CA ASN A 339 -5.16 10.99 -14.41
C ASN A 339 -5.83 10.20 -15.52
N LYS A 340 -6.82 10.79 -16.20
CA LYS A 340 -7.49 10.16 -17.36
C LYS A 340 -6.53 9.62 -18.42
N SER A 341 -5.46 10.35 -18.72
CA SER A 341 -4.44 9.93 -19.69
C SER A 341 -3.73 8.64 -19.25
N THR A 342 -3.47 8.49 -17.95
CA THR A 342 -2.90 7.28 -17.35
C THR A 342 -3.88 6.12 -17.43
N VAL A 343 -5.16 6.33 -17.12
CA VAL A 343 -6.20 5.30 -17.25
C VAL A 343 -6.28 4.79 -18.69
N ILE A 344 -6.32 5.71 -19.67
CA ILE A 344 -6.34 5.34 -21.09
C ILE A 344 -5.07 4.57 -21.49
N ARG A 345 -3.89 4.99 -21.01
CA ARG A 345 -2.65 4.24 -21.24
C ARG A 345 -2.72 2.83 -20.67
N TYR A 346 -3.23 2.66 -19.44
CA TYR A 346 -3.39 1.35 -18.81
C TYR A 346 -4.38 0.46 -19.55
N LEU A 347 -5.50 1.02 -20.03
CA LEU A 347 -6.45 0.27 -20.85
C LEU A 347 -5.87 -0.17 -22.20
N LYS A 348 -4.98 0.64 -22.81
CA LYS A 348 -4.23 0.23 -24.01
C LYS A 348 -3.31 -0.96 -23.73
N TYR A 349 -2.52 -0.90 -22.65
CA TYR A 349 -1.71 -2.05 -22.23
C TYR A 349 -2.57 -3.29 -21.94
N GLY A 350 -3.70 -3.09 -21.25
CA GLY A 350 -4.67 -4.15 -21.01
C GLY A 350 -5.24 -4.76 -22.28
N HIS A 351 -5.50 -3.96 -23.32
CA HIS A 351 -5.92 -4.44 -24.62
C HIS A 351 -4.84 -5.29 -25.31
N GLU A 352 -3.59 -4.81 -25.33
CA GLU A 352 -2.44 -5.53 -25.91
C GLU A 352 -2.24 -6.90 -25.22
N LEU A 353 -2.43 -6.96 -23.91
CA LEU A 353 -2.36 -8.18 -23.09
C LEU A 353 -3.67 -8.99 -23.06
N ARG A 354 -4.71 -8.56 -23.79
CA ARG A 354 -6.06 -9.17 -23.82
C ARG A 354 -6.74 -9.27 -22.45
N TRP A 355 -6.39 -8.39 -21.51
CA TRP A 355 -7.01 -8.28 -20.19
C TRP A 355 -8.34 -7.51 -20.19
N CYS A 356 -8.58 -6.66 -21.19
CA CYS A 356 -9.87 -5.97 -21.31
C CYS A 356 -10.31 -5.75 -22.75
N ALA A 357 -11.61 -5.58 -22.92
CA ALA A 357 -12.24 -5.29 -24.22
C ALA A 357 -12.10 -3.81 -24.63
N TYR A 358 -11.14 -3.08 -24.08
CA TYR A 358 -10.87 -1.70 -24.47
C TYR A 358 -10.47 -1.65 -25.95
N ASP A 359 -11.09 -0.76 -26.73
CA ASP A 359 -10.78 -0.58 -28.14
C ASP A 359 -10.42 0.89 -28.39
N PRO A 360 -9.14 1.19 -28.67
CA PRO A 360 -8.68 2.55 -28.94
C PRO A 360 -9.34 3.21 -30.16
N GLN A 361 -9.82 2.41 -31.12
CA GLN A 361 -10.42 2.88 -32.37
C GLN A 361 -11.91 3.19 -32.21
N LYS A 362 -12.66 2.37 -31.45
CA LYS A 362 -14.08 2.64 -31.14
C LYS A 362 -14.31 4.01 -30.51
N LEU A 363 -13.45 4.44 -29.59
CA LEU A 363 -13.63 5.72 -28.88
C LEU A 363 -13.31 6.96 -29.73
N LYS A 364 -12.46 6.85 -30.75
CA LYS A 364 -12.18 7.97 -31.68
C LYS A 364 -13.39 8.30 -32.55
N ASN A 365 -14.21 7.30 -32.88
CA ASN A 365 -15.30 7.40 -33.86
C ASN A 365 -16.70 7.48 -33.23
N GLN A 366 -16.82 7.41 -31.90
CA GLN A 366 -18.13 7.52 -31.26
C GLN A 366 -18.61 8.99 -31.23
N PRO A 367 -19.84 9.26 -31.72
CA PRO A 367 -20.45 10.56 -31.59
C PRO A 367 -20.57 10.95 -30.12
N LYS A 368 -20.06 12.14 -29.76
CA LYS A 368 -20.16 12.67 -28.40
C LYS A 368 -21.43 13.49 -28.26
N PRO A 369 -22.39 13.10 -27.39
CA PRO A 369 -23.61 13.86 -27.18
C PRO A 369 -23.31 15.27 -26.67
N VAL A 370 -24.06 16.25 -27.17
CA VAL A 370 -23.95 17.65 -26.78
C VAL A 370 -25.28 18.16 -26.24
N VAL A 371 -25.20 19.11 -25.33
CA VAL A 371 -26.32 19.82 -24.74
C VAL A 371 -26.28 21.27 -25.21
N GLN A 372 -27.43 21.78 -25.60
CA GLN A 372 -27.66 23.17 -25.99
C GLN A 372 -28.29 23.92 -24.82
N LEU A 373 -27.70 25.04 -24.46
CA LEU A 373 -28.16 25.92 -23.39
C LEU A 373 -28.38 27.33 -23.94
N ASN A 374 -29.30 28.08 -23.34
CA ASN A 374 -29.40 29.53 -23.55
C ASN A 374 -28.17 30.24 -22.98
N LEU A 375 -27.98 31.51 -23.33
CA LEU A 375 -26.86 32.32 -22.84
C LEU A 375 -26.90 32.55 -21.31
N ASP A 376 -28.06 32.38 -20.69
CA ASP A 376 -28.25 32.42 -19.23
C ASP A 376 -27.94 31.08 -18.54
N GLY A 377 -27.58 30.04 -19.31
CA GLY A 377 -27.27 28.70 -18.83
C GLY A 377 -28.49 27.77 -18.71
N THR A 378 -29.70 28.23 -19.07
CA THR A 378 -30.90 27.37 -19.02
C THR A 378 -30.86 26.30 -20.10
N TYR A 379 -31.28 25.08 -19.74
CA TYR A 379 -31.26 23.93 -20.63
C TYR A 379 -32.31 24.05 -21.75
N ILE A 380 -31.90 23.80 -23.00
CA ILE A 380 -32.80 23.79 -24.15
C ILE A 380 -33.02 22.36 -24.65
N ASN A 381 -31.94 21.71 -25.11
CA ASN A 381 -32.06 20.42 -25.79
C ASN A 381 -30.77 19.59 -25.70
N LYS A 382 -30.87 18.31 -26.05
CA LYS A 382 -29.76 17.35 -26.13
C LYS A 382 -29.76 16.70 -27.51
N TYR A 383 -28.57 16.56 -28.06
CA TYR A 383 -28.31 15.88 -29.34
C TYR A 383 -27.33 14.73 -29.11
N SER A 384 -27.43 13.69 -29.92
CA SER A 384 -26.49 12.56 -29.94
C SER A 384 -25.08 12.95 -30.39
N SER A 385 -24.93 14.06 -31.13
CA SER A 385 -23.63 14.60 -31.54
C SER A 385 -23.67 16.09 -31.91
N SER A 386 -22.50 16.72 -32.00
CA SER A 386 -22.38 18.08 -32.56
C SER A 386 -22.77 18.13 -34.05
N VAL A 387 -22.66 17.01 -34.78
CA VAL A 387 -23.09 16.92 -36.19
C VAL A 387 -24.60 16.88 -36.30
N GLU A 388 -25.27 16.14 -35.41
CA GLU A 388 -26.73 16.14 -35.34
C GLU A 388 -27.25 17.53 -34.91
N ALA A 389 -26.64 18.11 -33.87
CA ALA A 389 -26.97 19.46 -33.42
C ALA A 389 -26.82 20.48 -34.55
N ALA A 390 -25.74 20.38 -35.33
CA ALA A 390 -25.51 21.23 -36.49
C ALA A 390 -26.61 21.11 -37.55
N ARG A 391 -27.07 19.88 -37.84
CA ARG A 391 -28.16 19.65 -38.81
C ARG A 391 -29.47 20.28 -38.34
N GLN A 392 -29.79 20.21 -37.05
CA GLN A 392 -31.06 20.72 -36.52
C GLN A 392 -31.04 22.23 -36.27
N THR A 393 -29.90 22.80 -35.90
CA THR A 393 -29.76 24.22 -35.57
C THR A 393 -29.19 25.09 -36.69
N ASN A 394 -28.75 24.47 -37.78
CA ASN A 394 -28.04 25.10 -38.89
C ASN A 394 -26.76 25.85 -38.47
N ILE A 395 -26.13 25.42 -37.37
CA ILE A 395 -24.85 25.95 -36.88
C ILE A 395 -23.75 24.98 -37.30
N HIS A 396 -22.62 25.49 -37.78
CA HIS A 396 -21.52 24.62 -38.20
C HIS A 396 -21.02 23.73 -37.03
N HIS A 397 -20.94 22.42 -37.25
CA HIS A 397 -20.62 21.44 -36.20
C HIS A 397 -19.27 21.69 -35.50
N GLN A 398 -18.29 22.24 -36.22
CA GLN A 398 -17.00 22.64 -35.63
C GLN A 398 -17.16 23.82 -34.68
N SER A 399 -18.07 24.75 -34.96
CA SER A 399 -18.35 25.90 -34.09
C SER A 399 -19.02 25.45 -32.79
N ILE A 400 -19.94 24.48 -32.86
CA ILE A 400 -20.51 23.81 -31.68
C ILE A 400 -19.40 23.13 -30.87
N ARG A 401 -18.53 22.36 -31.54
CA ARG A 401 -17.40 21.67 -30.90
C ARG A 401 -16.44 22.65 -30.22
N ASP A 402 -16.11 23.76 -30.89
CA ASP A 402 -15.19 24.77 -30.38
C ASP A 402 -15.76 25.45 -29.12
N VAL A 403 -17.08 25.60 -29.00
CA VAL A 403 -17.73 26.05 -27.76
C VAL A 403 -17.63 24.97 -26.67
N CYS A 404 -17.91 23.69 -26.99
CA CYS A 404 -17.83 22.60 -26.02
C CYS A 404 -16.42 22.41 -25.40
N ILE A 405 -15.36 22.74 -26.14
CA ILE A 405 -13.97 22.67 -25.63
C ILE A 405 -13.50 24.00 -24.99
N GLY A 406 -14.39 25.00 -24.89
CA GLY A 406 -14.10 26.29 -24.26
C GLY A 406 -13.31 27.28 -25.13
N LYS A 407 -13.13 27.01 -26.43
CA LYS A 407 -12.46 27.93 -27.36
C LYS A 407 -13.32 29.17 -27.65
N TYR A 408 -14.63 29.03 -27.67
CA TYR A 408 -15.59 30.14 -27.78
C TYR A 408 -16.66 30.05 -26.69
N LYS A 409 -17.25 31.19 -26.33
CA LYS A 409 -18.27 31.27 -25.27
C LYS A 409 -19.66 30.79 -25.72
N HIS A 410 -20.01 31.04 -26.98
CA HIS A 410 -21.29 30.64 -27.57
C HIS A 410 -21.14 30.50 -29.09
N SER A 411 -22.07 29.80 -29.72
CA SER A 411 -22.20 29.72 -31.19
C SER A 411 -23.67 29.66 -31.57
N GLY A 412 -24.05 30.44 -32.59
CA GLY A 412 -25.44 30.58 -33.01
C GLY A 412 -26.41 31.05 -31.92
N GLY A 413 -25.92 31.82 -30.94
CA GLY A 413 -26.73 32.32 -29.81
C GLY A 413 -26.87 31.36 -28.63
N TYR A 414 -26.18 30.22 -28.65
CA TYR A 414 -26.29 29.19 -27.61
C TYR A 414 -24.94 28.82 -26.99
N ILE A 415 -24.98 28.41 -25.73
CA ILE A 415 -23.86 27.74 -25.06
C ILE A 415 -23.97 26.24 -25.36
N TRP A 416 -22.85 25.61 -25.67
CA TRP A 416 -22.78 24.20 -26.01
C TRP A 416 -21.84 23.47 -25.06
N MET A 417 -22.28 22.36 -24.48
CA MET A 417 -21.47 21.52 -23.61
C MET A 417 -21.54 20.07 -24.06
N TYR A 418 -20.49 19.29 -23.86
CA TYR A 418 -20.65 17.83 -23.93
C TYR A 418 -21.57 17.38 -22.80
N LYS A 419 -22.46 16.43 -23.08
CA LYS A 419 -23.45 15.94 -22.11
C LYS A 419 -22.83 15.55 -20.78
N ASP A 420 -21.72 14.81 -20.83
CA ASP A 420 -21.03 14.36 -19.62
C ASP A 420 -20.53 15.55 -18.80
N ASP A 421 -20.04 16.62 -19.44
CA ASP A 421 -19.53 17.80 -18.73
C ASP A 421 -20.68 18.61 -18.14
N TYR A 422 -21.79 18.76 -18.88
CA TYR A 422 -23.02 19.36 -18.35
C TYR A 422 -23.56 18.62 -17.13
N GLU A 423 -23.65 17.28 -17.17
CA GLU A 423 -24.15 16.50 -16.03
C GLU A 423 -23.29 16.61 -14.78
N ASN A 424 -21.99 16.86 -14.92
CA ASN A 424 -21.06 17.06 -13.79
C ASN A 424 -21.05 18.50 -13.26
N GLU A 425 -21.45 19.48 -14.07
CA GLU A 425 -21.32 20.90 -13.74
C GLU A 425 -22.65 21.65 -13.65
N LYS A 426 -23.78 21.02 -13.98
CA LYS A 426 -25.12 21.63 -13.98
C LYS A 426 -25.47 22.36 -12.68
N ASP A 427 -24.98 21.89 -11.53
CA ASP A 427 -25.23 22.53 -10.23
C ASP A 427 -24.37 23.78 -9.97
N LYS A 428 -23.29 23.93 -10.74
CA LYS A 428 -22.40 25.11 -10.79
C LYS A 428 -22.82 26.11 -11.87
N ILE A 429 -23.57 25.65 -12.87
CA ILE A 429 -24.27 26.49 -13.85
C ILE A 429 -25.49 27.11 -13.13
N LYS A 430 -25.25 27.89 -12.08
CA LYS A 430 -26.28 28.73 -11.46
C LYS A 430 -26.24 30.11 -12.11
N THR A 431 -27.43 30.55 -12.49
CA THR A 431 -27.78 31.89 -12.97
C THR A 431 -27.04 32.96 -12.17
N PRO A 432 -26.38 33.95 -12.82
CA PRO A 432 -26.00 35.14 -12.10
C PRO A 432 -27.28 35.88 -11.72
N GLU A 433 -27.64 35.87 -10.44
CA GLU A 433 -28.37 37.01 -9.85
C GLU A 433 -27.48 38.25 -10.02
N LYS A 434 -27.61 38.91 -11.16
CA LYS A 434 -27.25 40.31 -11.29
C LYS A 434 -28.53 41.05 -11.57
N ILE A 435 -29.06 41.67 -10.52
CA ILE A 435 -29.88 42.87 -10.67
C ILE A 435 -29.06 43.82 -11.54
N HIS A 436 -29.41 43.93 -12.81
CA HIS A 436 -28.84 44.92 -13.71
C HIS A 436 -29.45 46.26 -13.28
N ILE A 437 -28.78 46.96 -12.37
CA ILE A 437 -29.11 48.38 -12.13
C ILE A 437 -28.66 49.11 -13.39
N THR A 438 -29.55 49.19 -14.38
CA THR A 438 -29.36 50.07 -15.53
C THR A 438 -29.33 51.49 -15.00
N LYS A 439 -28.18 52.15 -15.09
CA LYS A 439 -28.07 53.57 -14.73
C LYS A 439 -28.89 54.36 -15.75
N SER A 440 -30.04 54.85 -15.34
CA SER A 440 -30.86 55.73 -16.15
C SER A 440 -30.09 57.00 -16.52
N ILE A 441 -30.38 57.54 -17.69
CA ILE A 441 -29.75 58.73 -18.25
C ILE A 441 -30.81 59.78 -18.51
N VAL A 442 -30.39 61.03 -18.52
CA VAL A 442 -31.23 62.17 -18.92
C VAL A 442 -30.66 62.79 -20.18
N ARG A 443 -31.56 63.23 -21.06
CA ARG A 443 -31.23 64.04 -22.24
C ARG A 443 -31.50 65.49 -21.91
N LEU A 444 -30.54 66.34 -22.26
CA LEU A 444 -30.59 67.77 -22.02
C LEU A 444 -30.41 68.55 -23.33
N THR A 445 -30.94 69.77 -23.37
CA THR A 445 -30.59 70.74 -24.42
C THR A 445 -29.09 71.05 -24.35
N LEU A 446 -28.51 71.61 -25.42
CA LEU A 446 -27.09 72.00 -25.40
C LEU A 446 -26.78 73.06 -24.33
N ASN A 447 -27.79 73.84 -23.93
CA ASN A 447 -27.73 74.83 -22.87
C ASN A 447 -27.91 74.23 -21.45
N GLY A 448 -28.21 72.91 -21.35
CA GLY A 448 -28.27 72.18 -20.08
C GLY A 448 -29.67 72.04 -19.48
N GLU A 449 -30.73 72.41 -20.20
CA GLU A 449 -32.11 72.26 -19.73
C GLU A 449 -32.60 70.82 -19.93
N TYR A 450 -33.41 70.33 -19.01
CA TYR A 450 -33.95 68.96 -19.07
C TYR A 450 -34.96 68.78 -20.19
N ILE A 451 -34.86 67.64 -20.89
CA ILE A 451 -35.82 67.23 -21.91
C ILE A 451 -36.60 66.00 -21.42
N ASP A 452 -35.91 64.87 -21.24
CA ASP A 452 -36.50 63.58 -20.87
C ASP A 452 -35.47 62.62 -20.28
N GLU A 453 -35.93 61.45 -19.80
CA GLU A 453 -35.10 60.41 -19.22
C GLU A 453 -35.34 59.04 -19.83
N PHE A 454 -34.30 58.21 -19.81
CA PHE A 454 -34.31 56.85 -20.36
C PHE A 454 -33.64 55.88 -19.41
N GLU A 455 -34.14 54.65 -19.36
CA GLU A 455 -33.57 53.58 -18.51
C GLU A 455 -32.11 53.24 -18.89
N SER A 456 -31.71 53.46 -20.14
CA SER A 456 -30.32 53.25 -20.61
C SER A 456 -30.02 53.96 -21.92
N GLN A 457 -28.73 54.09 -22.27
CA GLN A 457 -28.25 54.63 -23.54
C GLN A 457 -28.79 53.87 -24.75
N SER A 458 -28.92 52.54 -24.64
CA SER A 458 -29.44 51.69 -25.71
C SER A 458 -30.94 51.86 -25.90
N LYS A 459 -31.70 52.14 -24.83
CA LYS A 459 -33.14 52.45 -24.92
C LYS A 459 -33.36 53.83 -25.54
N ALA A 460 -32.61 54.83 -25.10
CA ALA A 460 -32.62 56.17 -25.70
C ALA A 460 -32.31 56.15 -27.20
N ALA A 461 -31.27 55.42 -27.62
CA ALA A 461 -30.91 55.33 -29.03
C ALA A 461 -32.02 54.67 -29.88
N ARG A 462 -32.72 53.68 -29.33
CA ARG A 462 -33.80 52.99 -30.05
C ARG A 462 -35.05 53.84 -30.18
N GLU A 463 -35.51 54.44 -29.08
CA GLU A 463 -36.75 55.23 -29.05
C GLU A 463 -36.62 56.52 -29.86
N LEU A 464 -35.42 57.09 -29.89
CA LEU A 464 -35.13 58.29 -30.67
C LEU A 464 -34.60 57.99 -32.08
N ASN A 465 -34.56 56.71 -32.50
CA ASN A 465 -34.00 56.26 -33.79
C ASN A 465 -32.58 56.79 -34.08
N LEU A 466 -31.73 56.86 -33.06
CA LEU A 466 -30.36 57.36 -33.16
C LEU A 466 -29.37 56.22 -33.43
N GLN A 467 -28.43 56.49 -34.32
CA GLN A 467 -27.38 55.54 -34.66
C GLN A 467 -26.24 55.56 -33.62
N GLN A 468 -25.80 54.37 -33.19
CA GLN A 468 -24.64 54.18 -32.28
C GLN A 468 -24.84 54.73 -30.84
N SER A 469 -25.50 53.94 -29.99
CA SER A 469 -25.67 54.25 -28.55
C SER A 469 -24.36 54.47 -27.78
N SER A 470 -23.23 53.99 -28.30
CA SER A 470 -21.89 54.25 -27.77
C SER A 470 -21.53 55.74 -27.74
N ARG A 471 -22.07 56.56 -28.67
CA ARG A 471 -21.86 58.02 -28.68
C ARG A 471 -22.55 58.69 -27.49
N ILE A 472 -23.75 58.24 -27.15
CA ILE A 472 -24.47 58.68 -25.94
C ILE A 472 -23.67 58.30 -24.69
N SER A 473 -23.16 57.06 -24.63
CA SER A 473 -22.33 56.59 -23.51
C SER A 473 -21.05 57.40 -23.33
N ASN A 474 -20.39 57.79 -24.42
CA ASN A 474 -19.19 58.62 -24.34
C ASN A 474 -19.48 59.99 -23.72
N VAL A 475 -20.62 60.60 -24.05
CA VAL A 475 -21.04 61.88 -23.47
C VAL A 475 -21.38 61.74 -21.99
N CYS A 476 -22.15 60.72 -21.60
CA CYS A 476 -22.46 60.47 -20.18
C CYS A 476 -21.20 60.24 -19.33
N ASN A 477 -20.13 59.68 -19.92
CA ASN A 477 -18.85 59.44 -19.26
C ASN A 477 -17.86 60.63 -19.40
N GLY A 478 -18.31 61.79 -19.88
CA GLY A 478 -17.48 63.00 -20.01
C GLY A 478 -16.45 62.99 -21.13
N LYS A 479 -16.48 61.96 -22.01
CA LYS A 479 -15.53 61.83 -23.15
C LYS A 479 -15.96 62.65 -24.38
N GLY A 480 -17.12 63.29 -24.34
CA GLY A 480 -17.63 64.15 -25.41
C GLY A 480 -18.61 65.19 -24.87
N LYS A 481 -18.72 66.34 -25.55
CA LYS A 481 -19.56 67.46 -25.09
C LYS A 481 -21.05 67.30 -25.45
N SER A 482 -21.35 66.59 -26.53
CA SER A 482 -22.73 66.30 -26.98
C SER A 482 -22.74 65.09 -27.92
N ALA A 483 -23.91 64.46 -28.05
CA ALA A 483 -24.17 63.40 -29.02
C ALA A 483 -25.57 63.59 -29.60
N HIS A 484 -25.68 63.43 -30.93
CA HIS A 484 -26.93 63.60 -31.66
C HIS A 484 -27.62 64.95 -31.44
N GLY A 485 -26.85 66.02 -31.21
CA GLY A 485 -27.38 67.36 -30.96
C GLY A 485 -27.80 67.63 -29.51
N TYR A 486 -27.61 66.67 -28.60
CA TYR A 486 -28.03 66.78 -27.20
C TYR A 486 -26.88 66.53 -26.22
N LYS A 487 -27.02 67.05 -25.01
CA LYS A 487 -26.19 66.65 -23.86
C LYS A 487 -26.82 65.44 -23.18
N TRP A 488 -25.99 64.57 -22.65
CA TRP A 488 -26.40 63.32 -22.03
C TRP A 488 -25.64 63.11 -20.74
N MET A 489 -26.33 62.73 -19.69
CA MET A 489 -25.68 62.44 -18.41
C MET A 489 -26.45 61.40 -17.62
N PHE A 490 -25.79 60.75 -16.67
CA PHE A 490 -26.48 59.84 -15.76
C PHE A 490 -27.44 60.61 -14.86
N LYS A 491 -28.63 60.05 -14.62
CA LYS A 491 -29.68 60.69 -13.82
C LYS A 491 -29.16 61.08 -12.43
N ASN A 492 -28.41 60.20 -11.78
CA ASN A 492 -27.83 60.48 -10.46
C ASN A 492 -26.85 61.66 -10.49
N ASP A 493 -26.13 61.87 -11.59
CA ASP A 493 -25.20 63.00 -11.72
C ASP A 493 -25.97 64.30 -12.02
N TYR A 494 -27.11 64.21 -12.71
CA TYR A 494 -27.99 65.35 -12.97
C TYR A 494 -28.69 65.83 -11.69
N GLU A 495 -29.18 64.90 -10.88
CA GLU A 495 -29.82 65.20 -9.59
C GLU A 495 -28.84 65.86 -8.61
N LYS A 496 -27.57 65.44 -8.59
CA LYS A 496 -26.50 66.08 -7.81
C LYS A 496 -26.15 67.50 -8.25
N LEU A 497 -26.43 67.88 -9.49
CA LEU A 497 -26.24 69.26 -9.97
C LEU A 497 -27.44 70.14 -9.65
N LYS A 498 -28.58 69.55 -9.28
CA LYS A 498 -29.79 70.26 -8.83
C LYS A 498 -29.88 70.45 -7.33
N SER A 499 -29.20 69.60 -6.56
CA SER A 499 -28.99 69.74 -5.10
C SER A 499 -27.87 70.72 -4.80
#